data_AF-A0A131Y629-F1
#
_entry.id   AF-A0A131Y629-F1
#
_cell.length_a   1.000
_cell.length_b   1.000
_cell.length_c   1.000
_cell.angle_alpha   90.00
_cell.angle_beta   90.00
_cell.angle_gamma   90.00
#
_symmetry.space_group_name_H-M   'P 1'
#
loop_
_entity.id
_entity.type
_entity.pdbx_description
1 polymer ?
#
loop_
_entity_poly.entity_id
_entity_poly.type
_entity_poly.pdbx_seq_one_letter_code
_entity_poly.pdbx_strand_id
1 'polypeptide(L)' 'QVTLADRTMGLAVLMFALRWRLEYLLNQLKQSGDDEQKRDESMKMIEYLRKEIKYQVNVFLQRTNAPATSTSVSDDAKA' A
#
# COMPACT_ATOMS: atom_id res chain seq x y z
N GLN A 1 -8.52 -12.26 -15.74
CA GLN A 1 -7.18 -11.63 -15.61
C GLN A 1 -7.32 -10.35 -14.82
N VAL A 2 -6.44 -10.08 -13.87
CA VAL A 2 -6.46 -8.82 -13.09
C VAL A 2 -5.74 -7.74 -13.89
N THR A 3 -6.44 -6.66 -14.22
CA THR A 3 -5.93 -5.55 -15.05
C THR A 3 -5.07 -4.58 -14.25
N LEU A 4 -4.35 -3.68 -14.94
CA LEU A 4 -3.64 -2.57 -14.29
C LEU A 4 -4.60 -1.63 -13.55
N ALA A 5 -5.80 -1.41 -14.08
CA ALA A 5 -6.85 -0.61 -13.45
C ALA A 5 -7.30 -1.24 -12.12
N ASP A 6 -7.55 -2.56 -12.10
CA ASP A 6 -7.93 -3.29 -10.87
C ASP A 6 -6.84 -3.21 -9.80
N ARG A 7 -5.56 -3.34 -10.20
CA ARG A 7 -4.41 -3.23 -9.29
C ARG A 7 -4.28 -1.81 -8.72
N THR A 8 -4.48 -0.81 -9.56
CA THR A 8 -4.40 0.61 -9.17
C THR A 8 -5.54 0.96 -8.21
N MET A 9 -6.75 0.48 -8.50
CA MET A 9 -7.91 0.65 -7.63
C MET A 9 -7.71 -0.04 -6.28
N GLY A 10 -7.20 -1.28 -6.28
CA GLY A 10 -6.85 -2.01 -5.06
C GLY A 10 -5.81 -1.28 -4.21
N LEU A 11 -4.76 -0.73 -4.82
CA LEU A 11 -3.78 0.10 -4.12
C LEU A 11 -4.44 1.37 -3.56
N ALA A 12 -5.28 2.07 -4.34
CA ALA A 12 -5.93 3.30 -3.91
C ALA A 12 -6.81 3.09 -2.67
N VAL A 13 -7.61 2.00 -2.64
CA VAL A 13 -8.43 1.63 -1.48
C VAL A 13 -7.55 1.30 -0.26
N LEU A 14 -6.48 0.54 -0.45
CA LEU A 14 -5.53 0.22 0.62
C LEU A 14 -4.87 1.48 1.18
N MET A 15 -4.40 2.38 0.31
CA MET A 15 -3.78 3.65 0.70
C MET A 15 -4.76 4.55 1.45
N PHE A 16 -6.03 4.59 1.03
CA PHE A 16 -7.08 5.32 1.75
C PHE A 16 -7.27 4.80 3.17
N ALA A 17 -7.36 3.48 3.35
CA ALA A 17 -7.51 2.87 4.67
C ALA A 17 -6.29 3.12 5.59
N LEU A 18 -5.07 3.04 5.04
CA LEU A 18 -3.84 3.31 5.79
C LEU A 18 -3.73 4.79 6.18
N ARG A 19 -4.09 5.70 5.27
CA ARG A 19 -4.15 7.15 5.58
C ARG A 19 -5.16 7.42 6.70
N TRP A 20 -6.34 6.83 6.64
CA TRP A 20 -7.35 6.99 7.68
C TRP A 20 -6.86 6.54 9.06
N ARG A 21 -6.21 5.36 9.14
CA ARG A 21 -5.61 4.86 10.40
C ARG A 21 -4.51 5.78 10.92
N LEU A 22 -3.70 6.35 10.03
CA LEU A 22 -2.67 7.30 10.40
C LEU A 22 -3.26 8.57 11.02
N GLU A 23 -4.28 9.16 10.38
CA GLU A 23 -4.99 10.33 10.90
C GLU A 23 -5.62 10.05 12.28
N TYR A 24 -6.21 8.86 12.47
CA TYR A 24 -6.75 8.44 13.75
C TYR A 24 -5.68 8.41 14.86
N LEU A 25 -4.52 7.80 14.60
CA LEU A 25 -3.42 7.71 15.57
C LEU A 25 -2.79 9.08 15.86
N LEU A 26 -2.67 9.93 14.85
CA LEU A 26 -2.22 11.32 15.04
C LEU A 26 -3.19 12.10 15.92
N ASN A 27 -4.50 11.86 15.78
CA ASN A 27 -5.50 12.47 16.65
C ASN A 27 -5.43 11.92 18.08
N GLN A 28 -5.20 10.61 18.26
CA GLN A 28 -4.94 10.02 19.58
C GLN A 28 -3.70 10.63 20.24
N LEU A 29 -2.60 10.81 19.50
CA LEU A 29 -1.39 11.48 20.01
C LEU A 29 -1.65 12.90 20.49
N LYS A 30 -2.47 13.67 19.77
CA LYS A 30 -2.85 15.02 20.19
C LYS A 30 -3.68 15.02 21.47
N GLN A 31 -4.46 13.96 21.70
CA GLN A 31 -5.36 13.84 22.84
C GLN A 31 -4.74 13.13 24.05
N SER A 32 -3.62 12.42 23.89
CA SER A 32 -3.01 11.64 24.96
C SER A 32 -2.46 12.45 26.13
N GLY A 33 -2.29 13.78 26.02
CA GLY A 33 -1.80 14.62 27.11
C GLY A 33 -0.47 14.11 27.70
N ASP A 34 -0.46 13.89 29.01
CA ASP A 34 0.69 13.35 29.77
C ASP A 34 0.72 11.81 29.87
N ASP A 35 -0.20 11.10 29.20
CA ASP A 35 -0.18 9.64 29.14
C ASP A 35 0.91 9.16 28.18
N GLU A 36 2.12 9.06 28.74
CA GLU A 36 3.34 8.70 28.03
C GLU A 36 3.26 7.31 27.39
N GLN A 37 2.59 6.36 28.04
CA GLN A 37 2.38 5.03 27.48
C GLN A 37 1.51 5.08 26.22
N LYS A 38 0.38 5.79 26.25
CA LYS A 38 -0.48 5.95 25.05
C LYS A 38 0.23 6.69 23.92
N ARG A 39 1.08 7.67 24.25
CA ARG A 39 1.92 8.33 23.24
C ARG A 39 2.88 7.36 22.58
N ASP A 40 3.61 6.59 23.37
CA ASP A 40 4.61 5.65 22.87
C ASP A 40 3.98 4.55 22.01
N GLU A 41 2.83 4.01 22.42
CA GLU A 41 2.06 3.04 21.64
C GLU A 41 1.59 3.64 20.30
N SER A 42 1.04 4.85 20.32
CA SER A 42 0.59 5.54 19.11
C SER A 42 1.76 5.83 18.17
N MET A 43 2.91 6.24 18.71
CA MET A 43 4.12 6.53 17.93
C MET A 43 4.67 5.26 17.26
N LYS A 44 4.72 4.13 17.98
CA LYS A 44 5.10 2.82 17.42
C LYS A 44 4.18 2.40 16.28
N MET A 45 2.87 2.60 16.44
CA MET A 45 1.90 2.23 15.40
C MET A 45 1.97 3.14 14.17
N ILE A 46 2.28 4.44 14.35
CA ILE A 46 2.54 5.38 13.26
C ILE A 46 3.79 4.97 12.47
N GLU A 47 4.87 4.62 13.17
CA GLU A 47 6.12 4.15 12.55
C GLU A 47 5.88 2.89 11.73
N TYR A 48 5.09 1.95 12.27
CA TYR A 48 4.66 0.74 11.58
C TYR A 48 3.86 1.06 10.31
N LEU A 49 2.82 1.90 10.40
CA LEU A 49 2.00 2.27 9.24
C LEU A 49 2.83 2.97 8.16
N ARG A 50 3.80 3.81 8.53
CA ARG A 50 4.69 4.45 7.58
C ARG A 50 5.54 3.43 6.79
N LYS A 51 6.03 2.38 7.47
CA LYS A 51 6.78 1.29 6.82
C LYS A 51 5.86 0.49 5.89
N GLU A 52 4.64 0.19 6.33
CA GLU A 52 3.65 -0.54 5.54
C GLU A 52 3.25 0.21 4.26
N ILE A 53 2.97 1.52 4.35
CA ILE A 53 2.66 2.36 3.18
C ILE A 53 3.81 2.29 2.16
N LYS A 54 5.07 2.46 2.62
CA LYS A 54 6.24 2.37 1.73
C LYS A 54 6.35 1.00 1.07
N TYR A 55 6.12 -0.06 1.83
CA TYR A 55 6.16 -1.43 1.32
C TYR A 55 5.13 -1.66 0.23
N GLN A 56 3.86 -1.30 0.47
CA GLN A 56 2.78 -1.50 -0.48
C GLN A 56 2.98 -0.71 -1.78
N VAL A 57 3.46 0.54 -1.68
CA VAL A 57 3.84 1.34 -2.85
C VAL A 57 4.97 0.67 -3.63
N ASN A 58 6.00 0.19 -2.95
CA ASN A 58 7.13 -0.48 -3.61
C ASN A 58 6.71 -1.78 -4.32
N VAL A 59 5.88 -2.60 -3.66
CA VAL A 59 5.31 -3.83 -4.26
C VAL A 59 4.49 -3.50 -5.49
N PHE A 60 3.67 -2.44 -5.44
CA PHE A 60 2.90 -1.99 -6.60
C PHE A 60 3.83 -1.59 -7.75
N LEU A 61 4.82 -0.72 -7.51
CA LEU A 61 5.77 -0.27 -8.53
C LEU A 61 6.53 -1.44 -9.17
N GLN A 62 6.98 -2.41 -8.38
CA GLN A 62 7.65 -3.61 -8.91
C GLN A 62 6.73 -4.42 -9.84
N ARG A 63 5.45 -4.57 -9.47
CA ARG A 63 4.46 -5.33 -10.24
C ARG A 63 3.95 -4.59 -11.48
N THR A 64 4.05 -3.27 -11.51
CA THR A 64 3.68 -2.45 -12.68
C THR A 64 4.85 -2.18 -13.62
N ASN A 65 6.09 -2.19 -13.11
CA ASN A 65 7.31 -1.98 -13.90
C ASN A 65 7.92 -3.27 -14.46
N ALA A 66 7.47 -4.44 -14.02
CA ALA A 66 7.84 -5.71 -14.65
C ALA A 66 7.34 -5.68 -16.11
N PRO A 67 8.23 -5.86 -17.10
CA PRO A 67 7.81 -5.88 -18.50
C PRO A 67 6.74 -6.96 -18.67
N ALA A 68 5.66 -6.63 -19.40
CA ALA A 68 4.69 -7.62 -19.83
C ALA A 68 5.50 -8.71 -20.55
N THR A 69 5.65 -9.87 -19.92
CA THR A 69 6.31 -11.01 -20.54
C THR A 69 5.59 -11.25 -21.85
N SER A 70 6.33 -11.06 -22.93
CA SER A 70 5.94 -11.25 -24.31
C SER A 70 5.22 -12.59 -24.42
N THR A 71 3.89 -12.55 -24.45
CA THR A 71 3.11 -13.66 -24.96
C THR A 71 3.23 -13.51 -26.47
N SER A 72 4.36 -13.93 -27.02
CA SER A 72 4.44 -14.23 -28.46
C SER A 72 3.52 -15.42 -28.66
N VAL A 73 2.27 -15.13 -29.01
CA VAL A 73 1.42 -16.09 -29.69
C VAL A 73 2.14 -16.33 -31.01
N SER A 74 2.91 -17.41 -31.08
CA SER A 74 3.34 -17.95 -32.36
C SER A 74 2.09 -18.55 -32.96
N ASP A 75 1.50 -17.82 -33.90
CA ASP A 75 0.39 -18.30 -34.71
C ASP A 75 0.75 -19.67 -35.30
N ASP A 76 -0.17 -20.61 -35.15
CA ASP A 76 -0.26 -21.76 -36.04
C ASP A 76 -0.32 -21.24 -37.49
N ALA A 77 0.78 -21.35 -38.22
CA ALA A 77 0.77 -21.36 -39.68
C ALA A 77 1.21 -22.74 -40.15
N LYS A 78 0.25 -23.66 -40.05
CA LYS A 78 0.22 -24.93 -40.76
C LYS A 78 0.11 -24.61 -42.27
N ALA A 79 1.14 -24.91 -43.05
CA ALA A 79 1.08 -25.17 -44.49
C ALA A 79 2.30 -25.98 -44.91
#